data_AF-A0A673LRE1-F1
#
_entry.id   AF-A0A673LRE1-F1
#
_cell.length_a   1.000
_cell.length_b   1.000
_cell.length_c   1.000
_cell.angle_alpha   90.00
_cell.angle_beta   90.00
_cell.angle_gamma   90.00
#
_symmetry.space_group_name_H-M   'P 1'
#
loop_
_entity.id
_entity.type
_entity.pdbx_description
1 polymer ?
#
loop_
_entity_poly.entity_id
_entity_poly.type
_entity_poly.pdbx_seq_one_letter_code
_entity_poly.pdbx_strand_id
1 'polypeptide(L)'
;MKEGLVCQIASLILSINVMDALSFILKTINNACCVSVCSASVLQAMAVLVCAEMYQVKRLQHLCEVCVCAYLQSMPSRELASMGISVIRLLKKAKCHNADQLYVWLLHFIANNYLIFSHKPDFLELSDEEREQVERLRWPSRGYLQELSEYQQRRRQIRKSRCSIM
;
A
#
# COMPACT_ATOMS: atom_id res chain seq x y z
N MET A 1 42.71 -20.13 7.33
CA MET A 1 42.69 -18.85 8.09
C MET A 1 42.51 -17.58 7.25
N LYS A 2 42.71 -17.59 5.92
CA LYS A 2 42.56 -16.39 5.09
C LYS A 2 41.13 -16.13 4.58
N GLU A 3 40.29 -17.17 4.45
CA GLU A 3 38.92 -17.00 3.92
C GLU A 3 37.93 -16.40 4.92
N GLY A 4 38.10 -16.64 6.22
CA GLY A 4 37.25 -16.05 7.26
C GLY A 4 37.37 -14.53 7.39
N LEU A 5 38.57 -13.99 7.13
CA LEU A 5 38.81 -12.54 7.14
C LEU A 5 38.15 -11.85 5.95
N VAL A 6 38.09 -12.49 4.78
CA VAL A 6 37.47 -11.92 3.57
C VAL A 6 35.95 -11.80 3.75
N CYS A 7 35.30 -12.80 4.36
CA CYS A 7 33.87 -12.72 4.68
C CYS A 7 33.57 -11.66 5.76
N GLN A 8 34.44 -11.51 6.77
CA GLN A 8 34.27 -10.46 7.78
C GLN A 8 34.50 -9.06 7.21
N ILE A 9 35.48 -8.89 6.32
CA ILE A 9 35.75 -7.61 5.66
C ILE A 9 34.65 -7.29 4.64
N ALA A 10 34.13 -8.25 3.88
CA ALA A 10 32.98 -8.04 3.00
C ALA A 10 31.71 -7.70 3.79
N SER A 11 31.48 -8.35 4.94
CA SER A 11 30.40 -8.04 5.88
C SER A 11 30.56 -6.66 6.52
N LEU A 12 31.79 -6.26 6.88
CA LEU A 12 32.11 -4.93 7.39
C LEU A 12 31.97 -3.85 6.31
N ILE A 13 32.38 -4.10 5.08
CA ILE A 13 32.25 -3.16 3.96
C ILE A 13 30.78 -3.02 3.55
N LEU A 14 30.00 -4.11 3.57
CA LEU A 14 28.54 -4.04 3.40
C LEU A 14 27.91 -3.27 4.56
N SER A 15 28.29 -3.54 5.82
CA SER A 15 27.69 -2.88 6.98
C SER A 15 28.09 -1.41 7.10
N ILE A 16 29.28 -1.00 6.66
CA ILE A 16 29.72 0.40 6.56
C ILE A 16 28.93 1.12 5.47
N ASN A 17 28.84 0.56 4.25
CA ASN A 17 28.02 1.17 3.19
C ASN A 17 26.53 1.22 3.56
N VAL A 18 26.05 0.25 4.33
CA VAL A 18 24.66 0.21 4.80
C VAL A 18 24.44 1.17 5.95
N MET A 19 25.42 1.39 6.84
CA MET A 19 25.36 2.44 7.87
C MET A 19 25.41 3.84 7.26
N ASP A 20 26.22 4.04 6.23
CA ASP A 20 26.27 5.31 5.49
C ASP A 20 25.01 5.52 4.64
N ALA A 21 24.47 4.47 4.03
CA ALA A 21 23.17 4.49 3.37
C ALA A 21 22.03 4.72 4.37
N LEU A 22 22.04 4.06 5.54
CA LEU A 22 21.11 4.26 6.65
C LEU A 22 21.20 5.68 7.19
N SER A 23 22.39 6.24 7.33
CA SER A 23 22.65 7.62 7.74
C SER A 23 22.11 8.59 6.70
N PHE A 24 22.33 8.32 5.41
CA PHE A 24 21.78 9.11 4.31
C PHE A 24 20.26 9.01 4.26
N ILE A 25 19.69 7.82 4.40
CA ILE A 25 18.25 7.53 4.40
C ILE A 25 17.58 8.08 5.65
N LEU A 26 18.17 7.95 6.84
CA LEU A 26 17.71 8.58 8.08
C LEU A 26 17.84 10.09 7.98
N LYS A 27 18.88 10.65 7.36
CA LYS A 27 18.92 12.09 7.04
C LYS A 27 17.83 12.47 6.06
N THR A 28 17.54 11.63 5.06
CA THR A 28 16.48 11.90 4.08
C THR A 28 15.11 11.84 4.75
N ILE A 29 14.84 10.84 5.59
CA ILE A 29 13.59 10.67 6.35
C ILE A 29 13.46 11.75 7.44
N ASN A 30 14.52 12.05 8.19
CA ASN A 30 14.50 13.04 9.27
C ASN A 30 14.45 14.49 8.73
N ASN A 31 15.03 14.75 7.56
CA ASN A 31 14.90 16.03 6.85
C ASN A 31 13.58 16.12 6.04
N ALA A 32 12.96 14.98 5.70
CA ALA A 32 11.65 14.88 5.04
C ALA A 32 10.44 14.73 6.00
N CYS A 33 10.66 14.71 7.32
CA CYS A 33 9.60 14.97 8.29
C CYS A 33 9.12 16.44 8.25
N CYS A 34 9.75 17.29 7.43
CA CYS A 34 9.14 18.51 6.94
C CYS A 34 8.04 18.18 5.92
N VAL A 35 6.84 18.64 6.23
CA VAL A 35 5.52 18.52 5.58
C VAL A 35 5.47 18.97 4.09
N SER A 36 6.59 19.14 3.39
CA SER A 36 6.59 19.48 1.97
C SER A 36 7.53 18.61 1.15
N VAL A 37 6.93 17.77 0.31
CA VAL A 37 7.48 17.28 -0.96
C VAL A 37 8.81 16.53 -0.82
N CYS A 38 8.74 15.23 -0.54
CA CYS A 38 9.84 14.34 -0.92
C CYS A 38 9.24 13.09 -1.55
N SER A 39 9.25 13.08 -2.88
CA SER A 39 9.14 11.91 -3.74
C SER A 39 10.34 10.98 -3.51
N ALA A 40 10.53 10.48 -2.29
CA ALA A 40 11.16 9.18 -2.16
C ALA A 40 10.19 8.24 -2.88
N SER A 41 10.53 7.89 -4.13
CA SER A 41 9.66 7.02 -4.92
C SER A 41 9.30 5.83 -4.06
N VAL A 42 8.03 5.39 -4.06
CA VAL A 42 7.60 4.20 -3.29
C VAL A 42 8.57 3.04 -3.49
N LEU A 43 9.18 2.96 -4.68
CA LEU A 43 10.25 2.02 -5.03
C LEU A 43 11.52 2.16 -4.16
N GLN A 44 12.01 3.37 -3.90
CA GLN A 44 13.12 3.62 -2.98
C GLN A 44 12.76 3.23 -1.55
N ALA A 45 11.58 3.64 -1.05
CA ALA A 45 11.13 3.26 0.29
C ALA A 45 11.05 1.73 0.44
N MET A 46 10.57 1.04 -0.60
CA MET A 46 10.55 -0.42 -0.63
C MET A 46 11.95 -1.04 -0.71
N ALA A 47 12.88 -0.48 -1.47
CA ALA A 47 14.25 -0.97 -1.51
C ALA A 47 14.92 -0.88 -0.12
N VAL A 48 14.69 0.23 0.59
CA VAL A 48 15.16 0.39 1.98
C VAL A 48 14.48 -0.60 2.91
N LEU A 49 13.18 -0.86 2.75
CA LEU A 49 12.46 -1.85 3.54
C LEU A 49 13.06 -3.25 3.38
N VAL A 50 13.42 -3.66 2.15
CA VAL A 50 14.12 -4.94 1.90
C VAL A 50 15.46 -4.98 2.64
N CYS A 51 16.25 -3.91 2.55
CA CYS A 51 17.51 -3.84 3.31
C CYS A 51 17.25 -3.91 4.82
N ALA A 52 16.25 -3.19 5.33
CA ALA A 52 15.91 -3.17 6.75
C ALA A 52 15.55 -4.58 7.26
N GLU A 53 14.82 -5.34 6.45
CA GLU A 53 14.45 -6.72 6.72
C GLU A 53 15.68 -7.64 6.70
N MET A 54 16.54 -7.55 5.67
CA MET A 54 17.78 -8.32 5.58
C MET A 54 18.71 -8.10 6.78
N TYR A 55 18.83 -6.86 7.28
CA TYR A 55 19.64 -6.51 8.46
C TYR A 55 18.88 -6.62 9.79
N GLN A 56 17.61 -7.07 9.77
CA GLN A 56 16.73 -7.19 10.94
C GLN A 56 16.58 -5.90 11.78
N VAL A 57 16.65 -4.73 11.13
CA VAL A 57 16.50 -3.42 11.77
C VAL A 57 15.02 -3.03 11.83
N LYS A 58 14.30 -3.57 12.81
CA LYS A 58 12.83 -3.39 12.96
C LYS A 58 12.36 -1.94 13.01
N ARG A 59 13.13 -1.05 13.66
CA ARG A 59 12.77 0.38 13.75
C ARG A 59 12.82 1.07 12.38
N LEU A 60 13.79 0.72 11.54
CA LEU A 60 13.86 1.25 10.17
C LEU A 60 12.72 0.67 9.32
N GLN A 61 12.47 -0.63 9.43
CA GLN A 61 11.38 -1.31 8.72
C GLN A 61 10.05 -0.59 9.00
N HIS A 62 9.73 -0.35 10.28
CA HIS A 62 8.53 0.37 10.69
C HIS A 62 8.44 1.79 10.10
N LEU A 63 9.55 2.55 10.09
CA LEU A 63 9.58 3.88 9.49
C LEU A 63 9.27 3.83 7.98
N CYS A 64 9.86 2.87 7.26
CA CYS A 64 9.58 2.68 5.83
C CYS A 64 8.10 2.35 5.58
N GLU A 65 7.51 1.48 6.39
CA GLU A 65 6.08 1.14 6.30
C GLU A 65 5.20 2.38 6.50
N VAL A 66 5.47 3.17 7.54
CA VAL A 66 4.72 4.41 7.82
C VAL A 66 4.88 5.43 6.69
N CYS A 67 6.09 5.59 6.13
CA CYS A 67 6.32 6.50 5.01
C CYS A 67 5.51 6.09 3.76
N VAL A 68 5.47 4.79 3.42
CA VAL A 68 4.70 4.28 2.28
C VAL A 68 3.19 4.48 2.51
N CYS A 69 2.70 4.21 3.72
CA CYS A 69 1.30 4.45 4.09
C CYS A 69 0.93 5.93 3.95
N ALA A 70 1.74 6.83 4.51
CA ALA A 70 1.50 8.28 4.46
C ALA A 70 1.49 8.81 3.01
N TYR A 71 2.42 8.32 2.18
CA TYR A 71 2.45 8.66 0.76
C TYR A 71 1.15 8.24 0.06
N LEU A 72 0.75 6.97 0.17
CA LEU A 72 -0.45 6.44 -0.47
C LEU A 72 -1.74 7.12 0.04
N GLN A 73 -1.80 7.42 1.34
CA GLN A 73 -2.93 8.12 1.94
C GLN A 73 -3.07 9.56 1.45
N SER A 74 -1.96 10.23 1.14
CA SER A 74 -1.98 11.60 0.63
C SER A 74 -2.43 11.72 -0.83
N MET A 75 -2.48 10.60 -1.57
CA MET A 75 -2.82 10.61 -3.00
C MET A 75 -4.33 10.73 -3.24
N PRO A 76 -4.78 11.63 -4.13
CA PRO A 76 -6.19 11.70 -4.51
C PRO A 76 -6.61 10.50 -5.38
N SER A 77 -7.89 10.13 -5.32
CA SER A 77 -8.45 8.97 -6.04
C SER A 77 -8.18 8.96 -7.54
N ARG A 78 -8.08 10.14 -8.17
CA ARG A 78 -7.75 10.27 -9.60
C ARG A 78 -6.34 9.80 -9.91
N GLU A 79 -5.38 10.19 -9.07
CA GLU A 79 -3.99 9.79 -9.23
C GLU A 79 -3.83 8.30 -8.97
N LEU A 80 -4.50 7.76 -7.95
CA LEU A 80 -4.57 6.32 -7.64
C LEU A 80 -5.03 5.46 -8.83
N ALA A 81 -6.00 5.94 -9.60
CA ALA A 81 -6.45 5.27 -10.82
C ALA A 81 -5.35 5.28 -11.90
N SER A 82 -4.67 6.41 -12.11
CA SER A 82 -3.61 6.57 -13.11
C SER A 82 -2.22 6.08 -12.67
N MET A 83 -2.05 5.68 -11.40
CA MET A 83 -0.76 5.20 -10.90
C MET A 83 -0.29 3.98 -11.69
N GLY A 84 0.91 4.09 -12.26
CA GLY A 84 1.63 2.98 -12.89
C GLY A 84 2.23 2.00 -11.88
N ILE A 85 2.27 2.36 -10.59
CA ILE A 85 2.67 1.46 -9.52
C ILE A 85 1.43 0.69 -9.06
N SER A 86 1.46 -0.62 -9.25
CA SER A 86 0.42 -1.53 -8.75
C SER A 86 0.52 -1.68 -7.24
N VAL A 87 -0.50 -1.20 -6.53
CA VAL A 87 -0.67 -1.38 -5.07
C VAL A 87 -0.71 -2.87 -4.69
N ILE A 88 -1.17 -3.73 -5.60
CA ILE A 88 -1.24 -5.18 -5.39
C ILE A 88 0.14 -5.82 -5.46
N ARG A 89 0.99 -5.37 -6.40
CA ARG A 89 2.41 -5.77 -6.41
C ARG A 89 3.15 -5.30 -5.16
N LEU A 90 2.77 -4.14 -4.61
CA LEU A 90 3.29 -3.64 -3.34
C LEU A 90 2.89 -4.53 -2.16
N LEU A 91 1.61 -4.94 -2.11
CA LEU A 91 1.08 -5.88 -1.12
C LEU A 91 1.87 -7.19 -1.12
N LYS A 92 2.11 -7.77 -2.30
CA LYS A 92 2.90 -9.01 -2.44
C LYS A 92 4.32 -8.83 -1.92
N LYS A 93 4.98 -7.72 -2.24
CA LYS A 93 6.30 -7.42 -1.69
C LYS A 93 6.28 -7.26 -0.17
N ALA A 94 5.28 -6.58 0.39
CA ALA A 94 5.14 -6.45 1.84
C ALA A 94 5.02 -7.83 2.51
N LYS A 95 4.24 -8.74 1.92
CA LYS A 95 4.12 -10.14 2.38
C LYS A 95 5.45 -10.90 2.27
N CYS A 96 6.19 -10.75 1.18
CA CYS A 96 7.48 -11.41 0.98
C CYS A 96 8.58 -10.93 1.94
N HIS A 97 8.53 -9.67 2.37
CA HIS A 97 9.52 -9.07 3.27
C HIS A 97 9.00 -8.89 4.70
N ASN A 98 8.04 -9.71 5.13
CA ASN A 98 7.52 -9.74 6.50
C ASN A 98 7.19 -8.34 7.06
N ALA A 99 6.61 -7.48 6.22
CA ALA A 99 6.16 -6.13 6.56
C ALA A 99 4.68 -6.16 6.90
N ASP A 100 4.36 -6.73 8.07
CA ASP A 100 3.00 -7.08 8.46
C ASP A 100 2.09 -5.86 8.61
N GLN A 101 2.59 -4.75 9.16
CA GLN A 101 1.78 -3.54 9.34
C GLN A 101 1.44 -2.92 7.97
N LEU A 102 2.41 -2.81 7.07
CA LEU A 102 2.16 -2.35 5.71
C LEU A 102 1.20 -3.28 4.96
N TYR A 103 1.37 -4.60 5.10
CA TYR A 103 0.48 -5.58 4.48
C TYR A 103 -0.98 -5.42 4.91
N VAL A 104 -1.22 -5.37 6.22
CA VAL A 104 -2.58 -5.18 6.78
C VAL A 104 -3.16 -3.84 6.34
N TRP A 105 -2.36 -2.77 6.40
CA TRP A 105 -2.79 -1.44 5.99
C TRP A 105 -3.17 -1.40 4.49
N LEU A 106 -2.39 -2.04 3.62
CA LEU A 106 -2.66 -2.10 2.19
C LEU A 106 -3.96 -2.84 1.87
N LEU A 107 -4.28 -3.93 2.59
CA LEU A 107 -5.57 -4.62 2.44
C LEU A 107 -6.74 -3.69 2.77
N HIS A 108 -6.67 -2.97 3.89
CA HIS A 108 -7.67 -1.97 4.26
C HIS A 108 -7.76 -0.84 3.23
N PHE A 109 -6.62 -0.39 2.71
CA PHE A 109 -6.57 0.67 1.71
C PHE A 109 -7.24 0.26 0.40
N ILE A 110 -7.02 -0.99 -0.06
CA ILE A 110 -7.68 -1.56 -1.22
C ILE A 110 -9.19 -1.71 -0.97
N ALA A 111 -9.59 -2.20 0.20
CA ALA A 111 -10.99 -2.37 0.59
C ALA A 111 -11.76 -1.04 0.60
N ASN A 112 -11.16 0.04 1.11
CA ASN A 112 -11.76 1.37 1.11
C ASN A 112 -11.89 1.99 -0.29
N ASN A 113 -10.99 1.62 -1.20
CA ASN A 113 -10.96 2.10 -2.58
C ASN A 113 -11.38 1.02 -3.58
N TYR A 114 -12.27 0.11 -3.16
CA TYR A 114 -12.62 -1.11 -3.91
C TYR A 114 -13.02 -0.81 -5.35
N LEU A 115 -13.81 0.25 -5.58
CA LEU A 115 -14.27 0.61 -6.93
C LEU A 115 -13.11 0.87 -7.90
N ILE A 116 -12.05 1.56 -7.45
CA ILE A 116 -10.89 1.89 -8.29
C ILE A 116 -10.11 0.62 -8.65
N PHE A 117 -9.87 -0.23 -7.66
CA PHE A 117 -9.06 -1.43 -7.82
C PHE A 117 -9.80 -2.58 -8.52
N SER A 118 -11.12 -2.69 -8.34
CA SER A 118 -11.94 -3.74 -8.97
C SER A 118 -11.89 -3.72 -10.50
N HIS A 119 -11.63 -2.56 -11.11
CA HIS A 119 -11.50 -2.41 -12.55
C HIS A 119 -10.08 -2.68 -13.08
N LYS A 120 -9.08 -2.81 -12.20
CA LYS A 120 -7.69 -3.05 -12.63
C LYS A 120 -7.44 -4.56 -12.81
N PRO A 121 -6.68 -4.97 -13.84
CA PRO A 121 -6.37 -6.38 -14.09
C PRO A 121 -5.58 -6.99 -12.92
N ASP A 122 -4.74 -6.19 -12.27
CA ASP A 122 -3.95 -6.58 -11.10
C ASP A 122 -4.82 -7.14 -9.96
N PHE A 123 -6.10 -6.79 -9.87
CA PHE A 123 -7.01 -7.30 -8.84
C PHE A 123 -7.20 -8.80 -8.88
N LEU A 124 -7.06 -9.40 -10.07
CA LEU A 124 -7.11 -10.85 -10.27
C LEU A 124 -5.90 -11.58 -9.69
N GLU A 125 -4.83 -10.85 -9.37
CA GLU A 125 -3.61 -11.45 -8.81
C GLU A 125 -3.66 -11.67 -7.30
N LEU A 126 -4.73 -11.24 -6.62
CA LEU A 126 -4.95 -11.47 -5.19
C LEU A 126 -5.32 -12.92 -4.93
N SER A 127 -4.86 -13.46 -3.79
CA SER A 127 -5.26 -14.78 -3.31
C SER A 127 -6.74 -14.78 -2.92
N ASP A 128 -7.40 -15.94 -2.91
CA ASP A 128 -8.82 -16.01 -2.53
C ASP A 128 -9.09 -15.48 -1.12
N GLU A 129 -8.20 -15.78 -0.17
CA GLU A 129 -8.26 -15.28 1.21
C GLU A 129 -8.15 -13.75 1.29
N GLU A 130 -7.20 -13.17 0.54
CA GLU A 130 -6.98 -11.72 0.48
C GLU A 130 -8.19 -11.02 -0.15
N ARG A 131 -8.77 -11.61 -1.20
CA ARG A 131 -9.96 -11.12 -1.86
C ARG A 131 -11.17 -11.17 -0.94
N GLU A 132 -11.37 -12.26 -0.21
CA GLU A 132 -12.47 -12.37 0.75
C GLU A 132 -12.34 -11.31 1.86
N GLN A 133 -11.14 -11.10 2.39
CA GLN A 133 -10.88 -10.04 3.38
C GLN A 133 -11.20 -8.65 2.83
N VAL A 134 -10.74 -8.34 1.61
CA VAL A 134 -11.03 -7.07 0.94
C VAL A 134 -12.54 -6.90 0.72
N GLU A 135 -13.25 -7.94 0.29
CA GLU A 135 -14.69 -7.89 0.07
C GLU A 135 -15.48 -7.70 1.37
N ARG A 136 -15.05 -8.34 2.46
CA ARG A 136 -15.67 -8.21 3.78
C ARG A 136 -15.49 -6.82 4.36
N LEU A 137 -14.31 -6.23 4.18
CA LEU A 137 -13.96 -4.91 4.70
C LEU A 137 -14.31 -3.77 3.75
N ARG A 138 -14.90 -4.07 2.58
CA ARG A 138 -15.04 -3.09 1.51
C ARG A 138 -15.95 -1.94 1.90
N TRP A 139 -15.62 -0.77 1.35
CA TRP A 139 -16.51 0.38 1.33
C TRP A 139 -16.88 0.72 -0.12
N PRO A 140 -18.17 0.94 -0.45
CA PRO A 140 -19.37 0.76 0.37
C PRO A 140 -19.73 -0.72 0.57
N SER A 141 -20.36 -1.04 1.71
CA SER A 141 -20.76 -2.41 2.05
C SER A 141 -21.79 -2.98 1.06
N ARG A 142 -21.84 -4.31 0.92
CA ARG A 142 -22.81 -4.98 0.04
C ARG A 142 -24.26 -4.68 0.44
N GLY A 143 -24.57 -4.72 1.74
CA GLY A 143 -25.91 -4.41 2.25
C GLY A 143 -26.36 -3.00 1.91
N TYR A 144 -25.50 -2.00 2.12
CA TYR A 144 -25.80 -0.62 1.75
C TYR A 144 -26.11 -0.47 0.25
N LEU A 145 -25.33 -1.13 -0.61
CA LEU A 145 -25.54 -1.06 -2.06
C LEU A 145 -26.85 -1.74 -2.50
N GLN A 146 -27.24 -2.83 -1.83
CA GLN A 146 -28.52 -3.47 -2.05
C GLN A 146 -29.67 -2.53 -1.67
N GLU A 147 -29.65 -1.97 -0.46
CA GLU A 147 -30.66 -1.01 0.00
C GLU A 147 -30.75 0.22 -0.91
N LEU A 148 -29.60 0.73 -1.37
CA LEU A 148 -29.53 1.84 -2.30
C LEU A 148 -30.19 1.48 -3.64
N SER A 149 -29.97 0.26 -4.15
CA SER A 149 -30.59 -0.22 -5.40
C SER A 149 -32.11 -0.31 -5.27
N GLU A 150 -32.61 -0.85 -4.15
CA GLU A 150 -34.05 -0.96 -3.85
C GLU A 150 -34.69 0.42 -3.71
N TYR A 151 -34.02 1.34 -3.01
CA TYR A 151 -34.47 2.72 -2.88
C TYR A 151 -34.53 3.44 -4.23
N GLN A 152 -33.49 3.30 -5.06
CA GLN A 152 -33.46 3.87 -6.40
C GLN A 152 -34.57 3.30 -7.29
N GLN A 153 -34.85 2.00 -7.20
CA GLN A 153 -35.92 1.35 -7.93
C GLN A 153 -37.30 1.84 -7.49
N ARG A 154 -37.55 1.94 -6.18
CA ARG A 154 -38.78 2.53 -5.63
C ARG A 154 -38.97 3.97 -6.10
N ARG A 155 -37.92 4.81 -6.08
CA ARG A 155 -38.00 6.18 -6.60
C ARG A 155 -38.33 6.23 -8.09
N ARG A 156 -37.76 5.33 -8.90
CA ARG A 156 -38.08 5.24 -10.34
C ARG A 156 -39.54 4.83 -10.56
N GLN A 157 -40.06 3.88 -9.78
CA GLN A 157 -41.46 3.47 -9.83
C GLN A 157 -42.41 4.63 -9.47
N ILE A 158 -42.13 5.34 -8.37
CA ILE A 158 -42.92 6.51 -7.93
C ILE A 158 -42.92 7.63 -8.99
N ARG A 159 -41.77 7.88 -9.65
CA ARG A 159 -41.69 8.85 -10.75
C ARG A 159 -42.53 8.40 -11.95
N LYS A 160 -42.44 7.13 -12.34
CA LYS A 160 -43.27 6.57 -13.44
C LYS A 160 -44.77 6.69 -13.16
N SER A 161 -45.22 6.42 -11.93
CA SER A 161 -46.64 6.56 -11.55
C SER A 161 -47.12 8.01 -11.46
N ARG A 162 -46.22 8.98 -11.25
CA ARG A 162 -46.57 10.42 -11.25
C ARG A 162 -46.62 11.00 -12.67
N CYS A 163 -45.86 10.44 -13.62
CA CYS A 163 -45.88 10.85 -15.02
C CYS A 163 -46.97 10.16 -15.86
N SER A 164 -47.79 9.26 -15.28
CA SER A 164 -48.94 8.64 -15.94
C SER A 164 -50.26 9.40 -15.72
N ILE A 165 -50.22 10.59 -15.08
CA ILE A 165 -51.38 11.49 -14.89
C ILE A 165 -51.18 12.76 -15.73
N MET A 166 -50.71 12.62 -16.97
CA MET A 166 -50.71 13.70 -17.97
C MET A 166 -51.36 13.20 -19.25
#